data_AF-A0A959PTA2-F1
#
_entry.id   AF-A0A959PTA2-F1
#
_cell.length_a   1.000
_cell.length_b   1.000
_cell.length_c   1.000
_cell.angle_alpha   90.00
_cell.angle_beta   90.00
_cell.angle_gamma   90.00
#
_symmetry.space_group_name_H-M   'P 1'
#
loop_
_entity.id
_entity.type
_entity.pdbx_description
1 polymer ?
#
loop_
_entity_poly.entity_id
_entity_poly.type
_entity_poly.pdbx_seq_one_letter_code
_entity_poly.pdbx_strand_id
1 'polypeptide(L)'
;MKKVACLAVLILGGLAAVFAQNAPDFDVIDAHGMEHRLYEDYLNQGKTVVLELFFVDCPPCNSIAPLVQSLYESWGSGNNDVEFFSLTVRTTDTDQMVLGFEAMHGLTFPGISEEGGGPMATIPYRNGTFGFYIGTPTFVVIAPDGSVNYGVRGSGMTATIDAIDAAIEATGAVKPDLSVPISGSVFTATGRPIPNAKVYVQGFPNNYVMTNMAGAYTLNHTMDDGVNYAIIAEKEDDFNVGVTVIDVLMMRKHFLYVDTFDNVFLHYAADLNGNLSVSSLDQVLATKLLAYVIFDLPGKSSPWIFLDSSYNFDKFYNNPAGARGREFNSQSDLNNLNLVGVKLGDLNDNSPLN
;
A
#
# COMPACT_ATOMS: atom_id res chain seq x y z
N MET A 1 -28.45 67.04 29.44
CA MET A 1 -27.79 65.73 29.27
C MET A 1 -27.32 65.62 27.82
N LYS A 2 -25.99 65.63 27.62
CA LYS A 2 -25.34 65.59 26.31
C LYS A 2 -25.42 64.16 25.75
N LYS A 3 -25.94 63.97 24.54
CA LYS A 3 -25.83 62.69 23.81
C LYS A 3 -24.68 62.82 22.81
N VAL A 4 -23.64 62.04 23.05
CA VAL A 4 -22.43 61.94 22.23
C VAL A 4 -22.76 61.13 20.98
N ALA A 5 -22.49 61.69 19.80
CA ALA A 5 -22.56 60.98 18.53
C ALA A 5 -21.25 60.19 18.34
N CYS A 6 -21.36 58.87 18.20
CA CYS A 6 -20.22 57.99 17.94
C CYS A 6 -20.08 57.85 16.41
N LEU A 7 -19.03 58.45 15.86
CA LEU A 7 -18.67 58.37 14.45
C LEU A 7 -17.90 57.06 14.22
N ALA A 8 -18.55 56.06 13.61
CA ALA A 8 -17.90 54.83 13.20
C ALA A 8 -17.10 55.10 11.91
N VAL A 9 -15.77 55.13 12.03
CA VAL A 9 -14.84 55.17 10.89
C VAL A 9 -14.81 53.78 10.27
N LEU A 10 -15.41 53.64 9.09
CA LEU A 10 -15.32 52.45 8.26
C LEU A 10 -13.90 52.38 7.68
N ILE A 11 -13.04 51.53 8.24
CA ILE A 11 -11.75 51.20 7.64
C ILE A 11 -12.05 50.23 6.49
N LEU A 12 -12.10 50.77 5.26
CA LEU A 12 -12.07 49.98 4.03
C LEU A 12 -10.67 49.37 3.90
N GLY A 13 -10.43 48.23 4.56
CA GLY A 13 -9.29 47.39 4.28
C GLY A 13 -9.49 46.74 2.91
N GLY A 14 -8.95 47.36 1.87
CA GLY A 14 -8.89 46.74 0.55
C GLY A 14 -8.06 45.46 0.65
N LEU A 15 -8.71 44.31 0.54
CA LEU A 15 -8.03 43.09 0.13
C LEU A 15 -7.50 43.36 -1.29
N ALA A 16 -6.20 43.58 -1.40
CA ALA A 16 -5.52 43.41 -2.67
C ALA A 16 -5.68 41.93 -3.03
N ALA A 17 -6.60 41.63 -3.94
CA ALA A 17 -6.60 40.35 -4.63
C ALA A 17 -5.25 40.26 -5.34
N VAL A 18 -4.35 39.43 -4.81
CA VAL A 18 -3.22 38.94 -5.59
C VAL A 18 -3.86 38.17 -6.73
N PHE A 19 -3.82 38.72 -7.94
CA PHE A 19 -4.23 37.96 -9.12
C PHE A 19 -3.31 36.74 -9.17
N ALA A 20 -3.83 35.56 -8.88
CA ALA A 20 -3.17 34.32 -9.24
C ALA A 20 -2.98 34.39 -10.75
N GLN A 21 -1.73 34.49 -11.20
CA GLN A 21 -1.44 34.44 -12.62
C GLN A 21 -1.63 33.00 -13.07
N ASN A 22 -2.32 32.80 -14.19
CA ASN A 22 -2.49 31.46 -14.73
C ASN A 22 -1.17 30.95 -15.31
N ALA A 23 -1.01 29.63 -15.33
CA ALA A 23 0.10 28.96 -15.99
C ALA A 23 0.18 29.42 -17.46
N PRO A 24 1.37 29.81 -17.96
CA PRO A 24 1.53 30.06 -19.38
C PRO A 24 1.41 28.76 -20.16
N ASP A 25 0.74 28.82 -21.30
CA ASP A 25 0.65 27.67 -22.19
C ASP A 25 2.04 27.29 -22.72
N PHE A 26 2.22 26.01 -23.01
CA PHE A 26 3.40 25.49 -23.70
C PHE A 26 2.99 24.48 -24.75
N ASP A 27 3.82 24.38 -25.78
CA ASP A 27 3.76 23.37 -26.83
C ASP A 27 5.17 22.79 -26.91
N VAL A 28 5.33 21.54 -26.48
CA VAL A 28 6.62 20.86 -26.31
C VAL A 28 6.56 19.46 -26.89
N ILE A 29 7.72 18.91 -27.21
CA ILE A 29 7.88 17.53 -27.67
C ILE A 29 8.70 16.79 -26.60
N ASP A 30 8.22 15.65 -26.11
CA ASP A 30 9.02 14.84 -25.18
C ASP A 30 10.19 14.14 -25.88
N ALA A 31 11.12 13.59 -25.10
CA ALA A 31 12.29 12.89 -25.64
C ALA A 31 11.95 11.59 -26.39
N HIS A 32 10.69 11.14 -26.36
CA HIS A 32 10.15 10.01 -27.13
C HIS A 32 9.46 10.46 -28.43
N GLY A 33 9.38 11.77 -28.69
CA GLY A 33 8.81 12.36 -29.90
C GLY A 33 7.30 12.64 -29.84
N MET A 34 6.69 12.63 -28.66
CA MET A 34 5.27 12.94 -28.45
C MET A 34 5.06 14.43 -28.23
N GLU A 35 4.07 15.02 -28.91
CA GLU A 35 3.66 16.41 -28.73
C GLU A 35 2.76 16.56 -27.49
N HIS A 36 2.97 17.63 -26.71
CA HIS A 36 2.23 17.95 -25.50
C HIS A 36 1.90 19.44 -25.43
N ARG A 37 0.60 19.74 -25.25
CA ARG A 37 0.08 21.10 -25.10
C ARG A 37 -0.62 21.23 -23.75
N LEU A 38 -0.09 22.09 -22.86
CA LEU A 38 -0.52 22.19 -21.46
C LEU A 38 -2.05 22.30 -21.32
N TYR A 39 -2.63 23.28 -22.02
CA TYR A 39 -4.06 23.53 -21.91
C TYR A 39 -4.89 22.52 -22.68
N GLU A 40 -4.57 22.29 -23.95
CA GLU A 40 -5.40 21.47 -24.85
C GLU A 40 -5.46 20.00 -24.41
N ASP A 41 -4.30 19.43 -24.06
CA ASP A 41 -4.18 18.00 -23.82
C ASP A 41 -4.42 17.65 -22.34
N TYR A 42 -4.28 18.60 -21.40
CA TYR A 42 -4.36 18.35 -19.95
C TYR A 42 -5.36 19.22 -19.20
N LEU A 43 -5.10 20.52 -19.03
CA LEU A 43 -5.89 21.34 -18.09
C LEU A 43 -7.36 21.46 -18.52
N ASN A 44 -7.63 21.61 -19.82
CA ASN A 44 -9.00 21.65 -20.35
C ASN A 44 -9.72 20.30 -20.28
N GLN A 45 -8.98 19.20 -20.06
CA GLN A 45 -9.54 17.86 -19.82
C GLN A 45 -9.82 17.62 -18.31
N GLY A 46 -9.60 18.63 -17.46
CA GLY A 46 -9.79 18.50 -16.02
C GLY A 46 -8.58 17.93 -15.28
N LYS A 47 -7.43 17.76 -15.94
CA LYS A 47 -6.22 17.21 -15.31
C LYS A 47 -5.42 18.29 -14.57
N THR A 48 -4.78 17.87 -13.50
CA THR A 48 -3.71 18.59 -12.81
C THR A 48 -2.37 18.22 -13.43
N VAL A 49 -1.49 19.19 -13.60
CA VAL A 49 -0.16 18.99 -14.17
C VAL A 49 0.91 19.32 -13.15
N VAL A 50 1.87 18.42 -12.97
CA VAL A 50 3.05 18.61 -12.12
C VAL A 50 4.27 18.78 -13.00
N LEU A 51 4.94 19.92 -12.90
CA LEU A 51 6.20 20.18 -13.60
C LEU A 51 7.37 20.06 -12.63
N GLU A 52 8.36 19.26 -13.00
CA GLU A 52 9.69 19.24 -12.40
C GLU A 52 10.67 20.01 -13.30
N LEU A 53 11.17 21.14 -12.82
CA LEU A 53 12.30 21.83 -13.45
C LEU A 53 13.61 21.16 -13.01
N PHE A 54 14.32 20.54 -13.94
CA PHE A 54 15.53 19.75 -13.65
C PHE A 54 16.65 19.98 -14.68
N PHE A 55 17.76 19.26 -14.51
CA PHE A 55 18.72 18.98 -15.58
C PHE A 55 19.40 17.63 -15.29
N VAL A 56 19.89 16.93 -16.31
CA VAL A 56 20.26 15.50 -16.18
C VAL A 56 21.35 15.23 -15.13
N ASP A 57 22.35 16.10 -15.03
CA ASP A 57 23.47 15.96 -14.08
C ASP A 57 23.21 16.62 -12.71
N CYS A 58 21.97 17.00 -12.40
CA CYS A 58 21.59 17.68 -11.15
C CYS A 58 21.62 16.70 -9.97
N PRO A 59 22.55 16.84 -8.99
CA PRO A 59 22.64 15.88 -7.89
C PRO A 59 21.35 15.74 -7.05
N PRO A 60 20.67 16.83 -6.64
CA PRO A 60 19.42 16.67 -5.89
C PRO A 60 18.27 16.13 -6.75
N CYS A 61 18.24 16.40 -8.06
CA CYS A 61 17.24 15.86 -8.98
C CYS A 61 17.40 14.33 -9.11
N ASN A 62 18.63 13.86 -9.33
CA ASN A 62 18.97 12.43 -9.33
C ASN A 62 18.61 11.74 -8.02
N SER A 63 18.70 12.45 -6.89
CA SER A 63 18.43 11.86 -5.58
C SER A 63 16.93 11.75 -5.26
N ILE A 64 16.09 12.62 -5.82
CA ILE A 64 14.64 12.61 -5.58
C ILE A 64 13.86 11.83 -6.64
N ALA A 65 14.44 11.63 -7.84
CA ALA A 65 13.80 11.05 -9.01
C ALA A 65 13.02 9.73 -8.72
N PRO A 66 13.57 8.73 -7.99
CA PRO A 66 12.80 7.52 -7.68
C PRO A 66 11.54 7.78 -6.85
N LEU A 67 11.58 8.77 -5.95
CA LEU A 67 10.44 9.11 -5.12
C LEU A 67 9.36 9.86 -5.91
N VAL A 68 9.76 10.69 -6.88
CA VAL A 68 8.84 11.36 -7.81
C VAL A 68 8.15 10.33 -8.70
N GLN A 69 8.88 9.32 -9.18
CA GLN A 69 8.29 8.21 -9.94
C GLN A 69 7.25 7.44 -9.12
N SER A 70 7.55 7.08 -7.87
CA SER A 70 6.56 6.41 -7.01
C SER A 70 5.33 7.28 -6.76
N LEU A 71 5.51 8.60 -6.62
CA LEU A 71 4.38 9.53 -6.52
C LEU A 71 3.55 9.54 -7.82
N TYR A 72 4.18 9.62 -8.99
CA TYR A 72 3.52 9.56 -10.29
C TYR A 72 2.70 8.28 -10.47
N GLU A 73 3.27 7.14 -10.10
CA GLU A 73 2.59 5.84 -10.10
C GLU A 73 1.37 5.84 -9.20
N SER A 74 1.49 6.40 -7.98
CA SER A 74 0.38 6.51 -7.03
C SER A 74 -0.78 7.39 -7.51
N TRP A 75 -0.51 8.31 -8.45
CA TRP A 75 -1.53 9.14 -9.11
C TRP A 75 -2.02 8.55 -10.44
N GLY A 76 -1.65 7.30 -10.73
CA GLY A 76 -2.18 6.54 -11.86
C GLY A 76 -1.39 6.72 -13.16
N SER A 77 -0.15 7.20 -13.08
CA SER A 77 0.78 7.26 -14.22
C SER A 77 0.19 7.94 -15.46
N GLY A 78 -0.37 9.14 -15.31
CA GLY A 78 -0.95 9.89 -16.42
C GLY A 78 -2.34 9.41 -16.87
N ASN A 79 -2.84 8.27 -16.38
CA ASN A 79 -4.10 7.69 -16.85
C ASN A 79 -5.35 8.21 -16.12
N ASN A 80 -5.18 9.00 -15.06
CA ASN A 80 -6.27 9.57 -14.25
C ASN A 80 -6.17 11.10 -14.20
N ASP A 81 -6.40 11.71 -13.05
CA ASP A 81 -6.55 13.16 -12.92
C ASP A 81 -5.23 13.93 -13.00
N VAL A 82 -4.06 13.27 -13.06
CA VAL A 82 -2.77 13.94 -12.94
C VAL A 82 -1.77 13.47 -14.00
N GLU A 83 -1.01 14.40 -14.57
CA GLU A 83 0.17 14.15 -15.42
C GLU A 83 1.41 14.85 -14.87
N PHE A 84 2.57 14.21 -15.00
CA PHE A 84 3.86 14.76 -14.56
C PHE A 84 4.75 15.05 -15.77
N PHE A 85 5.63 16.04 -15.68
CA PHE A 85 6.63 16.34 -16.70
C PHE A 85 7.97 16.72 -16.07
N SER A 86 9.08 16.18 -16.56
CA SER A 86 10.42 16.72 -16.27
C SER A 86 10.84 17.66 -17.39
N LEU A 87 10.98 18.96 -17.12
CA LEU A 87 11.42 19.97 -18.09
C LEU A 87 12.87 20.36 -17.81
N THR A 88 13.80 20.11 -18.74
CA THR A 88 15.17 20.58 -18.53
C THR A 88 15.25 22.11 -18.55
N VAL A 89 16.09 22.65 -17.67
CA VAL A 89 16.41 24.08 -17.62
C VAL A 89 17.63 24.44 -18.47
N ARG A 90 18.33 23.44 -19.02
CA ARG A 90 19.60 23.60 -19.75
C ARG A 90 19.44 23.37 -21.24
N THR A 91 20.05 24.24 -22.03
CA THR A 91 20.13 24.13 -23.49
C THR A 91 21.16 23.10 -23.98
N THR A 92 21.69 22.26 -23.08
CA THR A 92 22.70 21.24 -23.37
C THR A 92 22.19 19.83 -23.18
N ASP A 93 21.03 19.69 -22.55
CA ASP A 93 20.44 18.40 -22.23
C ASP A 93 19.68 17.90 -23.44
N THR A 94 20.31 17.02 -24.21
CA THR A 94 19.73 16.45 -25.43
C THR A 94 18.67 15.38 -25.12
N ASP A 95 17.79 15.04 -26.06
CA ASP A 95 16.87 13.88 -25.95
C ASP A 95 17.57 12.62 -25.42
N GLN A 96 18.72 12.27 -25.98
CA GLN A 96 19.48 11.08 -25.58
C GLN A 96 19.93 11.13 -24.11
N MET A 97 20.20 12.32 -23.59
CA MET A 97 20.58 12.50 -22.18
C MET A 97 19.37 12.40 -21.26
N VAL A 98 18.23 12.98 -21.65
CA VAL A 98 16.97 12.90 -20.90
C VAL A 98 16.47 11.45 -20.85
N LEU A 99 16.46 10.74 -21.99
CA LEU A 99 16.16 9.30 -22.04
C LEU A 99 17.12 8.48 -21.16
N GLY A 100 18.40 8.88 -21.10
CA GLY A 100 19.38 8.26 -20.21
C GLY A 100 19.07 8.47 -18.73
N PHE A 101 18.60 9.67 -18.36
CA PHE A 101 18.15 9.99 -17.00
C PHE A 101 16.89 9.21 -16.62
N GLU A 102 15.89 9.14 -17.52
CA GLU A 102 14.68 8.33 -17.33
C GLU A 102 15.05 6.85 -17.11
N ALA A 103 15.87 6.28 -17.99
CA ALA A 103 16.30 4.89 -17.88
C ALA A 103 17.12 4.61 -16.61
N MET A 104 17.91 5.57 -16.14
CA MET A 104 18.71 5.44 -14.92
C MET A 104 17.85 5.33 -13.66
N HIS A 105 16.74 6.06 -13.62
CA HIS A 105 15.86 6.14 -12.43
C HIS A 105 14.53 5.40 -12.59
N GLY A 106 14.30 4.78 -13.75
CA GLY A 106 13.05 4.10 -14.07
C GLY A 106 11.86 5.05 -14.23
N LEU A 107 12.09 6.28 -14.70
CA LEU A 107 11.02 7.27 -14.87
C LEU A 107 10.15 6.92 -16.07
N THR A 108 8.84 7.09 -15.92
CA THR A 108 7.87 6.79 -16.98
C THR A 108 7.01 7.99 -17.38
N PHE A 109 7.13 9.12 -16.69
CA PHE A 109 6.47 10.36 -17.08
C PHE A 109 7.35 11.13 -18.09
N PRO A 110 6.76 11.95 -18.99
CA PRO A 110 7.50 12.53 -20.10
C PRO A 110 8.59 13.52 -19.67
N GLY A 111 9.82 13.30 -20.15
CA GLY A 111 10.94 14.23 -20.06
C GLY A 111 11.09 15.08 -21.33
N ILE A 112 11.25 16.39 -21.17
CA ILE A 112 11.45 17.35 -22.25
C ILE A 112 12.87 17.89 -22.20
N SER A 113 13.59 17.67 -23.29
CA SER A 113 14.96 18.11 -23.56
C SER A 113 15.04 19.56 -24.09
N GLU A 114 16.24 20.01 -24.47
CA GLU A 114 16.39 21.22 -25.28
C GLU A 114 15.70 21.10 -26.63
N GLU A 115 15.86 19.97 -27.34
CA GLU A 115 15.24 19.76 -28.66
C GLU A 115 13.72 19.82 -28.60
N GLY A 116 13.15 19.37 -27.49
CA GLY A 116 11.72 19.39 -27.18
C GLY A 116 11.17 20.74 -26.71
N GLY A 117 12.02 21.75 -26.49
CA GLY A 117 11.61 23.09 -26.05
C GLY A 117 11.57 23.28 -24.52
N GLY A 118 12.15 22.37 -23.74
CA GLY A 118 12.14 22.39 -22.27
C GLY A 118 12.65 23.71 -21.67
N PRO A 119 13.85 24.19 -22.04
CA PRO A 119 14.38 25.43 -21.47
C PRO A 119 13.51 26.66 -21.75
N MET A 120 12.78 26.70 -22.87
CA MET A 120 11.82 27.77 -23.16
C MET A 120 10.57 27.65 -22.28
N ALA A 121 9.98 26.45 -22.17
CA ALA A 121 8.80 26.18 -21.35
C ALA A 121 9.03 26.51 -19.86
N THR A 122 10.28 26.42 -19.38
CA THR A 122 10.63 26.73 -17.98
C THR A 122 10.88 28.21 -17.71
N ILE A 123 11.00 29.09 -18.71
CA ILE A 123 11.31 30.53 -18.51
C ILE A 123 10.30 31.23 -17.58
N PRO A 124 8.98 31.07 -17.75
CA PRO A 124 8.02 31.79 -16.92
C PRO A 124 8.06 31.40 -15.44
N TYR A 125 8.56 30.20 -15.15
CA TYR A 125 8.73 29.70 -13.79
C TYR A 125 10.10 30.06 -13.20
N ARG A 126 10.98 30.71 -13.96
CA ARG A 126 12.34 31.12 -13.51
C ARG A 126 12.56 32.63 -13.52
N ASN A 127 11.65 33.42 -14.11
CA ASN A 127 11.80 34.86 -14.31
C ASN A 127 11.26 35.72 -13.13
N GLY A 128 10.75 35.10 -12.07
CA GLY A 128 10.17 35.78 -10.91
C GLY A 128 8.65 36.00 -10.95
N THR A 129 7.96 35.61 -12.02
CA THR A 129 6.50 35.78 -12.16
C THR A 129 5.72 35.07 -11.04
N PHE A 130 6.09 33.83 -10.71
CA PHE A 130 5.38 33.01 -9.71
C PHE A 130 6.06 32.99 -8.34
N GLY A 131 7.34 33.33 -8.29
CA GLY A 131 8.14 33.30 -7.07
C GLY A 131 9.63 33.33 -7.36
N PHE A 132 10.43 33.36 -6.30
CA PHE A 132 11.89 33.40 -6.43
C PHE A 132 12.42 32.02 -6.85
N TYR A 133 13.16 31.97 -7.96
CA TYR A 133 13.79 30.73 -8.42
C TYR A 133 15.07 30.46 -7.62
N ILE A 134 15.10 29.32 -6.92
CA ILE A 134 16.18 28.94 -6.00
C ILE A 134 17.07 27.82 -6.54
N GLY A 135 16.76 27.25 -7.71
CA GLY A 135 17.51 26.17 -8.34
C GLY A 135 16.64 24.96 -8.70
N THR A 136 17.27 23.84 -9.02
CA THR A 136 16.62 22.57 -9.35
C THR A 136 16.85 21.50 -8.25
N PRO A 137 15.92 20.55 -8.04
CA PRO A 137 14.61 20.50 -8.67
C PRO A 137 13.70 21.62 -8.13
N THR A 138 12.87 22.19 -8.99
CA THR A 138 11.75 23.07 -8.60
C THR A 138 10.46 22.43 -9.10
N PHE A 139 9.52 22.18 -8.19
CA PHE A 139 8.22 21.60 -8.51
C PHE A 139 7.15 22.69 -8.62
N VAL A 140 6.30 22.55 -9.64
CA VAL A 140 5.17 23.44 -9.90
C VAL A 140 3.94 22.57 -10.09
N VAL A 141 2.88 22.80 -9.32
CA VAL A 141 1.60 22.09 -9.46
C VAL A 141 0.58 23.05 -10.06
N ILE A 142 -0.05 22.65 -11.16
CA ILE A 142 -0.97 23.47 -11.95
C ILE A 142 -2.34 22.80 -11.94
N ALA A 143 -3.33 23.47 -11.37
CA ALA A 143 -4.70 22.98 -11.32
C ALA A 143 -5.41 23.12 -12.68
N PRO A 144 -6.55 22.42 -12.91
CA PRO A 144 -7.27 22.48 -14.18
C PRO A 144 -7.76 23.88 -14.58
N ASP A 145 -7.97 24.78 -13.62
CA ASP A 145 -8.34 26.18 -13.87
C ASP A 145 -7.14 27.06 -14.28
N GLY A 146 -5.93 26.48 -14.35
CA GLY A 146 -4.68 27.14 -14.68
C GLY A 146 -3.99 27.79 -13.48
N SER A 147 -4.53 27.72 -12.27
CA SER A 147 -3.89 28.27 -11.08
C SER A 147 -2.59 27.51 -10.74
N VAL A 148 -1.58 28.25 -10.28
CA VAL A 148 -0.22 27.73 -10.09
C VAL A 148 0.15 27.73 -8.61
N ASN A 149 0.53 26.55 -8.10
CA ASN A 149 1.26 26.39 -6.84
C ASN A 149 2.75 26.20 -7.16
N TYR A 150 3.53 27.25 -6.95
CA TYR A 150 4.93 27.32 -7.39
C TYR A 150 5.92 27.02 -6.26
N GLY A 151 6.97 26.27 -6.59
CA GLY A 151 8.09 26.03 -5.68
C GLY A 151 7.74 25.10 -4.53
N VAL A 152 6.87 24.12 -4.78
CA VAL A 152 6.40 23.15 -3.77
C VAL A 152 7.60 22.37 -3.23
N ARG A 153 7.82 22.43 -1.91
CA ARG A 153 8.97 21.83 -1.23
C ARG A 153 8.72 21.60 0.26
N GLY A 154 9.38 20.59 0.81
CA GLY A 154 9.45 20.30 2.24
C GLY A 154 10.84 20.55 2.85
N SER A 155 11.02 20.09 4.09
CA SER A 155 12.30 20.16 4.82
C SER A 155 13.36 19.15 4.36
N GLY A 156 12.98 18.22 3.48
CA GLY A 156 13.81 17.15 2.91
C GLY A 156 13.04 16.45 1.77
N MET A 157 13.61 15.39 1.19
CA MET A 157 13.02 14.74 0.00
C MET A 157 11.63 14.15 0.28
N THR A 158 11.45 13.35 1.34
CA THR A 158 10.14 12.79 1.71
C THR A 158 9.11 13.89 1.97
N ALA A 159 9.46 14.90 2.78
CA ALA A 159 8.55 16.02 3.04
C ALA A 159 8.24 16.86 1.77
N THR A 160 9.12 16.85 0.76
CA THR A 160 8.84 17.45 -0.54
C THR A 160 7.82 16.63 -1.31
N ILE A 161 7.92 15.29 -1.31
CA ILE A 161 6.93 14.41 -1.91
C ILE A 161 5.56 14.60 -1.24
N ASP A 162 5.50 14.61 0.10
CA ASP A 162 4.26 14.87 0.83
C ASP A 162 3.65 16.23 0.48
N ALA A 163 4.50 17.25 0.29
CA ALA A 163 4.05 18.59 -0.10
C ALA A 163 3.51 18.62 -1.54
N ILE A 164 4.10 17.86 -2.46
CA ILE A 164 3.60 17.73 -3.84
C ILE A 164 2.26 16.97 -3.83
N ASP A 165 2.17 15.85 -3.11
CA ASP A 165 0.93 15.06 -2.96
C ASP A 165 -0.22 15.93 -2.46
N ALA A 166 -0.01 16.66 -1.35
CA ALA A 166 -1.00 17.58 -0.81
C ALA A 166 -1.34 18.74 -1.76
N ALA A 167 -0.37 19.24 -2.52
CA ALA A 167 -0.59 20.29 -3.51
C ALA A 167 -1.44 19.79 -4.69
N ILE A 168 -1.25 18.54 -5.12
CA ILE A 168 -2.09 17.88 -6.13
C ILE A 168 -3.51 17.71 -5.59
N GLU A 169 -3.69 17.17 -4.39
CA GLU A 169 -5.02 17.02 -3.77
C GLU A 169 -5.77 18.36 -3.67
N ALA A 170 -5.05 19.45 -3.35
CA ALA A 170 -5.63 20.79 -3.24
C ALA A 170 -6.17 21.35 -4.57
N THR A 171 -5.79 20.76 -5.71
CA THR A 171 -6.37 21.11 -7.03
C THR A 171 -7.75 20.49 -7.28
N GLY A 172 -8.17 19.56 -6.42
CA GLY A 172 -9.39 18.76 -6.60
C GLY A 172 -9.19 17.47 -7.39
N ALA A 173 -7.95 17.13 -7.78
CA ALA A 173 -7.63 15.84 -8.38
C ALA A 173 -7.97 14.68 -7.43
N VAL A 174 -8.50 13.59 -7.98
CA VAL A 174 -8.86 12.39 -7.24
C VAL A 174 -7.81 11.32 -7.49
N LYS A 175 -7.18 10.86 -6.39
CA LYS A 175 -6.19 9.79 -6.45
C LYS A 175 -6.89 8.48 -6.86
N PRO A 176 -6.38 7.76 -7.87
CA PRO A 176 -7.02 6.53 -8.31
C PRO A 176 -6.93 5.45 -7.23
N ASP A 177 -8.01 4.69 -7.09
CA ASP A 177 -7.97 3.43 -6.35
C ASP A 177 -7.09 2.43 -7.13
N LEU A 178 -5.80 2.37 -6.82
CA LEU A 178 -4.86 1.36 -7.33
C LEU A 178 -5.20 0.00 -6.71
N SER A 179 -6.31 -0.58 -7.14
CA SER A 179 -6.76 -1.90 -6.72
C SER A 179 -5.89 -2.95 -7.41
N VAL A 180 -5.00 -3.57 -6.65
CA VAL A 180 -4.09 -4.60 -7.13
C VAL A 180 -4.62 -5.99 -6.75
N PRO A 181 -4.49 -7.00 -7.64
CA PRO A 181 -4.83 -8.37 -7.30
C PRO A 181 -3.79 -8.93 -6.33
N ILE A 182 -4.26 -9.48 -5.22
CA ILE A 182 -3.46 -10.25 -4.26
C ILE A 182 -3.95 -11.70 -4.26
N SER A 183 -3.01 -12.64 -4.31
CA SER A 183 -3.31 -14.06 -4.43
C SER A 183 -2.40 -14.94 -3.58
N GLY A 184 -2.90 -16.14 -3.31
CA GLY A 184 -2.22 -17.13 -2.48
C GLY A 184 -3.05 -18.40 -2.35
N SER A 185 -2.57 -19.32 -1.54
CA SER A 185 -3.23 -20.58 -1.21
C SER A 185 -3.29 -20.81 0.29
N VAL A 186 -4.37 -21.47 0.73
CA VAL A 186 -4.58 -21.88 2.11
C VAL A 186 -4.55 -23.41 2.16
N PHE A 187 -3.65 -23.96 2.97
CA PHE A 187 -3.43 -25.40 3.11
C PHE A 187 -3.13 -25.80 4.55
N THR A 188 -3.31 -27.08 4.90
CA THR A 188 -2.97 -27.61 6.22
C THR A 188 -1.46 -27.77 6.38
N ALA A 189 -0.98 -28.04 7.60
CA ALA A 189 0.43 -28.31 7.85
C ALA A 189 0.99 -29.50 7.05
N THR A 190 0.14 -30.44 6.60
CA THR A 190 0.55 -31.56 5.75
C THR A 190 0.42 -31.27 4.25
N GLY A 191 0.00 -30.06 3.88
CA GLY A 191 -0.14 -29.60 2.50
C GLY A 191 -1.51 -29.90 1.86
N ARG A 192 -2.53 -30.30 2.64
CA ARG A 192 -3.88 -30.52 2.11
C ARG A 192 -4.54 -29.16 1.84
N PRO A 193 -5.13 -28.92 0.66
CA PRO A 193 -5.80 -27.65 0.37
C PRO A 193 -7.05 -27.47 1.25
N ILE A 194 -7.27 -26.25 1.75
CA ILE A 194 -8.45 -25.91 2.56
C ILE A 194 -9.42 -25.07 1.69
N PRO A 195 -10.46 -25.69 1.10
CA PRO A 195 -11.49 -24.96 0.38
C PRO A 195 -12.47 -24.28 1.33
N ASN A 196 -13.27 -23.36 0.77
CA ASN A 196 -14.33 -22.65 1.47
C ASN A 196 -13.83 -21.92 2.74
N ALA A 197 -12.57 -21.52 2.77
CA ALA A 197 -12.04 -20.61 3.77
C ALA A 197 -12.27 -19.17 3.29
N LYS A 198 -12.81 -18.33 4.19
CA LYS A 198 -12.99 -16.90 3.96
C LYS A 198 -11.65 -16.20 4.09
N VAL A 199 -11.23 -15.47 3.05
CA VAL A 199 -9.95 -14.74 3.02
C VAL A 199 -10.19 -13.26 2.78
N TYR A 200 -9.58 -12.39 3.58
CA TYR A 200 -9.74 -10.94 3.52
C TYR A 200 -8.50 -10.19 4.04
N VAL A 201 -8.38 -8.90 3.73
CA VAL A 201 -7.35 -8.04 4.31
C VAL A 201 -7.79 -7.54 5.67
N GLN A 202 -6.93 -7.63 6.70
CA GLN A 202 -7.20 -7.14 8.05
C GLN A 202 -7.70 -5.68 8.01
N GLY A 203 -8.78 -5.41 8.76
CA GLY A 203 -9.48 -4.13 8.71
C GLY A 203 -10.60 -4.05 7.68
N PHE A 204 -10.65 -4.98 6.71
CA PHE A 204 -11.63 -5.02 5.62
C PHE A 204 -12.41 -6.36 5.57
N PRO A 205 -13.04 -6.83 6.66
CA PRO A 205 -13.64 -8.18 6.75
C PRO A 205 -14.86 -8.41 5.84
N ASN A 206 -15.42 -7.35 5.26
CA ASN A 206 -16.54 -7.40 4.32
C ASN A 206 -16.09 -7.53 2.86
N ASN A 207 -14.83 -7.20 2.54
CA ASN A 207 -14.23 -7.47 1.23
C ASN A 207 -13.45 -8.78 1.32
N TYR A 208 -14.16 -9.88 1.09
CA TYR A 208 -13.60 -11.22 1.22
C TYR A 208 -13.87 -12.08 -0.01
N VAL A 209 -13.07 -13.12 -0.16
CA VAL A 209 -13.27 -14.19 -1.13
C VAL A 209 -13.24 -15.54 -0.43
N MET A 210 -13.78 -16.58 -1.07
CA MET A 210 -13.70 -17.95 -0.58
C MET A 210 -12.61 -18.70 -1.35
N THR A 211 -11.79 -19.50 -0.67
CA THR A 211 -10.84 -20.39 -1.33
C THR A 211 -11.57 -21.44 -2.16
N ASN A 212 -11.00 -21.78 -3.33
CA ASN A 212 -11.54 -22.81 -4.20
C ASN A 212 -11.14 -24.23 -3.73
N MET A 213 -11.51 -25.27 -4.49
CA MET A 213 -11.18 -26.68 -4.20
C MET A 213 -9.68 -26.99 -4.09
N ALA A 214 -8.82 -26.16 -4.68
CA ALA A 214 -7.37 -26.26 -4.56
C ALA A 214 -6.80 -25.39 -3.42
N GLY A 215 -7.65 -24.77 -2.60
CA GLY A 215 -7.26 -23.86 -1.52
C GLY A 215 -6.81 -22.48 -2.00
N ALA A 216 -6.86 -22.20 -3.31
CA ALA A 216 -6.37 -20.95 -3.88
C ALA A 216 -7.42 -19.83 -3.77
N TYR A 217 -6.95 -18.59 -3.61
CA TYR A 217 -7.77 -17.38 -3.59
C TYR A 217 -7.12 -16.25 -4.38
N THR A 218 -7.93 -15.30 -4.83
CA THR A 218 -7.49 -14.02 -5.39
C THR A 218 -8.52 -12.97 -5.02
N LEU A 219 -8.10 -11.84 -4.46
CA LEU A 219 -8.95 -10.68 -4.22
C LEU A 219 -8.25 -9.41 -4.68
N ASN A 220 -9.02 -8.35 -4.94
CA ASN A 220 -8.46 -7.05 -5.26
C ASN A 220 -8.44 -6.17 -4.00
N HIS A 221 -7.35 -5.46 -3.79
CA HIS A 221 -7.18 -4.54 -2.67
C HIS A 221 -6.46 -3.28 -3.11
N THR A 222 -6.95 -2.12 -2.68
CA THR A 222 -6.25 -0.84 -2.86
C THR A 222 -5.17 -0.73 -1.79
N MET A 223 -3.92 -0.54 -2.22
CA MET A 223 -2.79 -0.39 -1.29
C MET A 223 -2.41 1.08 -1.15
N ASP A 224 -2.22 1.49 0.09
CA ASP A 224 -1.62 2.77 0.44
C ASP A 224 -0.10 2.60 0.54
N ASP A 225 0.65 3.58 0.06
CA ASP A 225 2.12 3.52 0.10
C ASP A 225 2.66 3.55 1.54
N GLY A 226 3.70 2.76 1.79
CA GLY A 226 4.32 2.62 3.11
C GLY A 226 3.45 1.93 4.18
N VAL A 227 2.24 1.47 3.84
CA VAL A 227 1.35 0.76 4.78
C VAL A 227 1.58 -0.75 4.72
N ASN A 228 1.71 -1.37 5.90
CA ASN A 228 1.71 -2.83 6.04
C ASN A 228 0.29 -3.32 6.30
N TYR A 229 -0.10 -4.36 5.56
CA TYR A 229 -1.37 -5.05 5.66
C TYR A 229 -1.16 -6.49 6.11
N ALA A 230 -2.24 -7.19 6.44
CA ALA A 230 -2.21 -8.62 6.70
C ALA A 230 -3.37 -9.34 6.00
N ILE A 231 -3.09 -10.46 5.34
CA ILE A 231 -4.12 -11.39 4.87
C ILE A 231 -4.57 -12.26 6.04
N ILE A 232 -5.86 -12.27 6.30
CA ILE A 232 -6.52 -13.10 7.29
C ILE A 232 -7.35 -14.17 6.58
N ALA A 233 -7.31 -15.39 7.11
CA ALA A 233 -8.25 -16.44 6.75
C ALA A 233 -9.10 -16.85 7.95
N GLU A 234 -10.34 -17.24 7.68
CA GLU A 234 -11.32 -17.77 8.63
C GLU A 234 -12.03 -18.97 8.01
N LYS A 235 -12.36 -19.96 8.83
CA LYS A 235 -13.20 -21.08 8.41
C LYS A 235 -14.13 -21.44 9.55
N GLU A 236 -15.42 -21.39 9.23
CA GLU A 236 -16.48 -21.87 10.13
C GLU A 236 -16.51 -23.39 10.11
N ASP A 237 -16.47 -23.98 11.30
CA ASP A 237 -16.42 -25.42 11.50
C ASP A 237 -16.76 -25.73 12.97
N ASP A 238 -17.02 -26.99 13.29
CA ASP A 238 -17.21 -27.44 14.66
C ASP A 238 -15.88 -27.89 15.26
N PHE A 239 -15.63 -27.56 16.54
CA PHE A 239 -14.43 -27.96 17.26
C PHE A 239 -14.26 -29.48 17.39
N ASN A 240 -15.35 -30.25 17.33
CA ASN A 240 -15.33 -31.70 17.50
C ASN A 240 -14.93 -32.43 16.20
N VAL A 241 -15.06 -31.78 15.04
CA VAL A 241 -14.80 -32.41 13.74
C VAL A 241 -13.31 -32.69 13.59
N GLY A 242 -12.97 -33.94 13.33
CA GLY A 242 -11.59 -34.42 13.15
C GLY A 242 -10.84 -34.76 14.45
N VAL A 243 -11.41 -34.43 15.61
CA VAL A 243 -10.84 -34.86 16.90
C VAL A 243 -11.14 -36.33 17.12
N THR A 244 -10.11 -37.16 17.17
CA THR A 244 -10.19 -38.62 17.31
C THR A 244 -9.38 -39.15 18.50
N VAL A 245 -9.52 -40.45 18.76
CA VAL A 245 -8.70 -41.15 19.77
C VAL A 245 -7.20 -41.08 19.44
N ILE A 246 -6.84 -40.98 18.16
CA ILE A 246 -5.44 -40.89 17.73
C ILE A 246 -4.83 -39.56 18.19
N ASP A 247 -5.58 -38.46 18.14
CA ASP A 247 -5.09 -37.13 18.57
C ASP A 247 -4.81 -37.12 20.07
N VAL A 248 -5.73 -37.67 20.87
CA VAL A 248 -5.54 -37.84 22.32
C VAL A 248 -4.34 -38.76 22.62
N LEU A 249 -4.12 -39.80 21.80
CA LEU A 249 -2.97 -40.69 21.93
C LEU A 249 -1.66 -39.97 21.58
N MET A 250 -1.64 -39.11 20.55
CA MET A 250 -0.49 -38.30 20.17
C MET A 250 -0.09 -37.34 21.29
N MET A 251 -1.04 -36.62 21.90
CA MET A 251 -0.77 -35.78 23.08
C MET A 251 -0.17 -36.60 24.23
N ARG A 252 -0.72 -37.79 24.49
CA ARG A 252 -0.21 -38.66 25.55
C ARG A 252 1.23 -39.13 25.30
N LYS A 253 1.57 -39.49 24.06
CA LYS A 253 2.94 -39.86 23.70
C LYS A 253 3.91 -38.69 23.83
N HIS A 254 3.46 -37.48 23.48
CA HIS A 254 4.23 -36.24 23.66
C HIS A 254 4.59 -36.03 25.13
N PHE A 255 3.62 -36.12 26.05
CA PHE A 255 3.89 -35.95 27.49
C PHE A 255 4.80 -37.02 28.11
N LEU A 256 4.80 -38.21 27.52
CA LEU A 256 5.63 -39.33 27.98
C LEU A 256 7.01 -39.33 27.32
N TYR A 257 7.34 -38.33 26.49
CA TYR A 257 8.58 -38.26 25.70
C TYR A 257 8.81 -39.51 24.84
N VAL A 258 7.72 -40.15 24.40
CA VAL A 258 7.76 -41.34 23.52
C VAL A 258 7.78 -40.92 22.06
N ASP A 259 7.02 -39.86 21.73
CA ASP A 259 6.87 -39.31 20.39
C ASP A 259 6.54 -37.83 20.56
N THR A 260 7.56 -36.96 20.46
CA THR A 260 7.43 -35.54 20.73
C THR A 260 6.88 -34.79 19.52
N PHE A 261 6.44 -33.56 19.74
CA PHE A 261 5.96 -32.71 18.65
C PHE A 261 7.16 -31.96 18.10
N ASP A 262 7.47 -32.20 16.83
CA ASP A 262 8.68 -31.69 16.20
C ASP A 262 8.41 -30.46 15.31
N ASN A 263 7.16 -29.96 15.30
CA ASN A 263 6.78 -28.74 14.57
C ASN A 263 5.75 -27.92 15.36
N VAL A 264 5.72 -26.61 15.11
CA VAL A 264 4.84 -25.68 15.85
C VAL A 264 3.35 -25.93 15.60
N PHE A 265 2.97 -26.47 14.44
CA PHE A 265 1.56 -26.67 14.08
C PHE A 265 0.91 -27.72 14.97
N LEU A 266 1.62 -28.79 15.30
CA LEU A 266 1.15 -29.80 16.25
C LEU A 266 0.96 -29.21 17.65
N HIS A 267 1.82 -28.28 18.06
CA HIS A 267 1.61 -27.62 19.34
C HIS A 267 0.42 -26.66 19.33
N TYR A 268 0.20 -25.89 18.26
CA TYR A 268 -1.00 -25.07 18.12
C TYR A 268 -2.27 -25.91 18.10
N ALA A 269 -2.28 -27.02 17.36
CA ALA A 269 -3.38 -27.97 17.34
C ALA A 269 -3.62 -28.57 18.73
N ALA A 270 -2.58 -28.78 19.53
CA ALA A 270 -2.70 -29.36 20.86
C ALA A 270 -2.98 -28.37 22.00
N ASP A 271 -2.73 -27.07 21.84
CA ASP A 271 -3.00 -26.03 22.84
C ASP A 271 -4.47 -25.56 22.78
N LEU A 272 -5.33 -26.39 23.37
CA LEU A 272 -6.79 -26.19 23.36
C LEU A 272 -7.27 -25.11 24.33
N ASN A 273 -6.50 -24.82 25.39
CA ASN A 273 -6.83 -23.75 26.34
C ASN A 273 -6.21 -22.38 25.96
N GLY A 274 -5.29 -22.35 24.99
CA GLY A 274 -4.70 -21.13 24.45
C GLY A 274 -3.63 -20.48 25.32
N ASN A 275 -3.01 -21.23 26.24
CA ASN A 275 -1.95 -20.72 27.11
C ASN A 275 -0.53 -20.86 26.51
N LEU A 276 -0.42 -21.29 25.25
CA LEU A 276 0.82 -21.53 24.51
C LEU A 276 1.67 -22.68 25.06
N SER A 277 1.08 -23.57 25.84
CA SER A 277 1.73 -24.74 26.42
C SER A 277 0.85 -25.98 26.25
N VAL A 278 1.45 -27.10 25.83
CA VAL A 278 0.71 -28.35 25.71
C VAL A 278 0.78 -29.08 27.05
N SER A 279 -0.37 -29.26 27.69
CA SER A 279 -0.46 -29.81 29.05
C SER A 279 -1.55 -30.90 29.17
N SER A 280 -1.59 -31.57 30.31
CA SER A 280 -2.64 -32.56 30.60
C SER A 280 -4.04 -31.96 30.59
N LEU A 281 -4.18 -30.64 30.84
CA LEU A 281 -5.46 -29.95 30.71
C LEU A 281 -5.96 -29.96 29.27
N ASP A 282 -5.07 -29.79 28.29
CA ASP A 282 -5.44 -29.80 26.88
C ASP A 282 -5.90 -31.19 26.42
N GLN A 283 -5.25 -32.25 26.92
CA GLN A 283 -5.72 -33.61 26.67
C GLN A 283 -7.11 -33.89 27.28
N VAL A 284 -7.41 -33.31 28.45
CA VAL A 284 -8.77 -33.38 29.03
C VAL A 284 -9.78 -32.66 28.15
N LEU A 285 -9.44 -31.49 27.59
CA LEU A 285 -10.31 -30.77 26.65
C LEU A 285 -10.52 -31.56 25.36
N ALA A 286 -9.47 -32.14 24.78
CA ALA A 286 -9.55 -32.98 23.59
C ALA A 286 -10.45 -34.20 23.82
N THR A 287 -10.34 -34.83 24.99
CA THR A 287 -11.19 -35.96 25.38
C THR A 287 -12.66 -35.55 25.52
N LYS A 288 -12.93 -34.35 26.02
CA LYS A 288 -14.31 -33.81 26.13
C LYS A 288 -14.91 -33.46 24.76
N LEU A 289 -14.10 -32.92 23.84
CA LEU A 289 -14.51 -32.70 22.44
C LEU A 289 -14.82 -34.04 21.76
N LEU A 290 -13.91 -35.01 21.85
CA LEU A 290 -14.11 -36.35 21.30
C LEU A 290 -15.40 -37.02 21.83
N ALA A 291 -15.71 -36.81 23.11
CA ALA A 291 -16.91 -37.38 23.74
C ALA A 291 -18.19 -36.55 23.51
N TYR A 292 -18.14 -35.47 22.71
CA TYR A 292 -19.24 -34.54 22.48
C TYR A 292 -19.86 -33.99 23.77
N VAL A 293 -19.02 -33.79 24.80
CA VAL A 293 -19.43 -33.21 26.10
C VAL A 293 -19.30 -31.70 26.08
N ILE A 294 -18.37 -31.17 25.27
CA ILE A 294 -18.20 -29.74 24.99
C ILE A 294 -18.17 -29.53 23.48
N PHE A 295 -18.51 -28.32 23.05
CA PHE A 295 -18.56 -27.91 21.63
C PHE A 295 -17.77 -26.63 21.38
N ASP A 296 -17.17 -26.07 22.43
CA ASP A 296 -16.42 -24.83 22.46
C ASP A 296 -15.16 -25.02 23.32
N LEU A 297 -14.17 -24.18 23.07
CA LEU A 297 -12.91 -24.16 23.81
C LEU A 297 -12.72 -22.82 24.53
N PRO A 298 -12.20 -22.82 25.76
CA PRO A 298 -11.98 -21.59 26.51
C PRO A 298 -11.00 -20.68 25.78
N GLY A 299 -11.39 -19.42 25.58
CA GLY A 299 -10.55 -18.41 24.92
C GLY A 299 -10.40 -18.59 23.41
N LYS A 300 -11.18 -19.48 22.76
CA LYS A 300 -11.13 -19.68 21.31
C LYS A 300 -12.48 -19.36 20.67
N SER A 301 -12.45 -18.48 19.68
CA SER A 301 -13.63 -18.10 18.89
C SER A 301 -13.81 -18.93 17.62
N SER A 302 -12.80 -19.70 17.21
CA SER A 302 -12.81 -20.52 16.00
C SER A 302 -11.97 -21.78 16.23
N PRO A 303 -12.34 -22.92 15.63
CA PRO A 303 -11.54 -24.15 15.67
C PRO A 303 -10.33 -24.11 14.75
N TRP A 304 -10.23 -23.12 13.85
CA TRP A 304 -9.11 -22.97 12.93
C TRP A 304 -8.22 -21.79 13.33
N ILE A 305 -6.91 -21.98 13.22
CA ILE A 305 -5.90 -20.93 13.29
C ILE A 305 -5.18 -20.89 11.95
N PHE A 306 -5.04 -19.69 11.37
CA PHE A 306 -4.31 -19.50 10.12
C PHE A 306 -3.05 -18.68 10.37
N LEU A 307 -1.92 -19.19 9.89
CA LEU A 307 -0.58 -18.66 10.13
C LEU A 307 0.13 -18.40 8.79
N ASP A 308 1.12 -17.50 8.79
CA ASP A 308 2.02 -17.31 7.65
C ASP A 308 2.79 -18.60 7.35
N SER A 309 2.72 -19.06 6.09
CA SER A 309 3.44 -20.24 5.62
C SER A 309 4.96 -20.08 5.59
N SER A 310 5.47 -18.85 5.56
CA SER A 310 6.90 -18.54 5.44
C SER A 310 7.64 -18.41 6.78
N TYR A 311 6.92 -18.52 7.90
CA TYR A 311 7.50 -18.35 9.22
C TYR A 311 8.52 -19.45 9.53
N ASN A 312 9.69 -19.10 10.10
CA ASN A 312 10.71 -20.07 10.47
C ASN A 312 10.35 -20.70 11.83
N PHE A 313 9.94 -21.97 11.79
CA PHE A 313 9.33 -22.68 12.91
C PHE A 313 10.31 -23.32 13.90
N ASP A 314 11.63 -23.16 13.70
CA ASP A 314 12.66 -23.67 14.63
C ASP A 314 12.70 -22.90 15.96
N LYS A 315 12.00 -21.76 16.06
CA LYS A 315 11.92 -20.95 17.28
C LYS A 315 10.48 -20.86 17.78
N PHE A 316 10.15 -21.80 18.64
CA PHE A 316 8.88 -21.91 19.36
C PHE A 316 8.41 -20.63 20.09
N TYR A 317 9.31 -19.68 20.36
CA TYR A 317 9.11 -18.60 21.31
C TYR A 317 8.80 -17.22 20.72
N ASN A 318 8.80 -17.06 19.40
CA ASN A 318 8.76 -15.73 18.78
C ASN A 318 7.49 -15.41 18.00
N ASN A 319 6.44 -16.22 18.06
CA ASN A 319 5.15 -15.74 17.56
C ASN A 319 4.59 -14.76 18.60
N PRO A 320 4.47 -13.45 18.31
CA PRO A 320 3.77 -12.56 19.23
C PRO A 320 2.39 -13.15 19.42
N ALA A 321 1.99 -13.35 20.67
CA ALA A 321 0.67 -13.86 21.01
C ALA A 321 -0.41 -13.10 20.22
N GLY A 322 -0.94 -13.71 19.16
CA GLY A 322 -1.99 -13.11 18.33
C GLY A 322 -1.67 -12.81 16.86
N ALA A 323 -0.47 -13.08 16.32
CA ALA A 323 -0.28 -12.94 14.86
C ALA A 323 -1.09 -14.03 14.13
N ARG A 324 -2.24 -13.63 13.59
CA ARG A 324 -3.09 -14.43 12.71
C ARG A 324 -2.92 -13.87 11.31
N GLY A 325 -2.67 -14.74 10.33
CA GLY A 325 -2.50 -14.32 8.95
C GLY A 325 -1.05 -14.06 8.51
N ARG A 326 -0.91 -13.40 7.36
CA ARG A 326 0.37 -13.10 6.70
C ARG A 326 0.48 -11.61 6.37
N GLU A 327 1.52 -10.97 6.86
CA GLU A 327 1.80 -9.57 6.57
C GLU A 327 2.33 -9.37 5.14
N PHE A 328 1.99 -8.24 4.53
CA PHE A 328 2.46 -7.83 3.21
C PHE A 328 2.38 -6.31 3.03
N ASN A 329 3.07 -5.80 2.02
CA ASN A 329 3.00 -4.40 1.57
C ASN A 329 3.25 -4.34 0.05
N SER A 330 3.32 -3.12 -0.49
CA SER A 330 3.54 -2.87 -1.92
C SER A 330 4.83 -3.48 -2.49
N GLN A 331 5.84 -3.78 -1.65
CA GLN A 331 7.11 -4.40 -2.06
C GLN A 331 7.12 -5.94 -1.95
N SER A 332 6.05 -6.53 -1.42
CA SER A 332 5.94 -7.98 -1.22
C SER A 332 5.60 -8.73 -2.51
N ASP A 333 5.87 -10.04 -2.56
CA ASP A 333 5.31 -10.90 -3.62
C ASP A 333 3.81 -11.12 -3.38
N LEU A 334 3.01 -10.32 -4.07
CA LEU A 334 1.55 -10.31 -3.95
C LEU A 334 0.87 -11.55 -4.54
N ASN A 335 1.61 -12.39 -5.27
CA ASN A 335 1.06 -13.59 -5.91
C ASN A 335 1.26 -14.88 -5.09
N ASN A 336 1.88 -14.76 -3.93
CA ASN A 336 2.30 -15.92 -3.14
C ASN A 336 2.02 -15.73 -1.64
N LEU A 337 0.86 -15.14 -1.31
CA LEU A 337 0.43 -14.84 0.06
C LEU A 337 -0.13 -16.07 0.79
N ASN A 338 0.65 -17.14 0.89
CA ASN A 338 0.17 -18.43 1.38
C ASN A 338 -0.02 -18.48 2.90
N LEU A 339 -1.07 -19.18 3.33
CA LEU A 339 -1.41 -19.43 4.73
C LEU A 339 -1.46 -20.92 5.06
N VAL A 340 -1.01 -21.26 6.27
CA VAL A 340 -1.17 -22.59 6.85
C VAL A 340 -2.31 -22.59 7.86
N GLY A 341 -3.32 -23.42 7.61
CA GLY A 341 -4.42 -23.68 8.54
C GLY A 341 -4.10 -24.82 9.50
N VAL A 342 -4.32 -24.57 10.78
CA VAL A 342 -4.19 -25.54 11.87
C VAL A 342 -5.53 -25.69 12.55
N LYS A 343 -6.08 -26.90 12.56
CA LYS A 343 -7.30 -27.19 13.30
C LYS A 343 -6.99 -27.59 14.74
N LEU A 344 -7.63 -26.91 15.69
CA LEU A 344 -7.50 -27.20 17.11
C LEU A 344 -8.07 -28.60 17.41
N GLY A 345 -7.25 -29.45 18.01
CA GLY A 345 -7.60 -30.79 18.46
C GLY A 345 -7.40 -31.90 17.42
N ASP A 346 -7.15 -31.55 16.15
CA ASP A 346 -6.86 -32.50 15.07
C ASP A 346 -5.35 -32.51 14.78
N LEU A 347 -4.64 -33.45 15.39
CA LEU A 347 -3.18 -33.56 15.34
C LEU A 347 -2.69 -34.45 14.21
N ASN A 348 -3.56 -35.30 13.67
CA ASN A 348 -3.24 -36.17 12.55
C ASN A 348 -3.81 -35.66 11.21
N ASP A 349 -4.41 -34.48 11.20
CA ASP A 349 -4.94 -33.79 10.02
C ASP A 349 -5.92 -34.67 9.22
N ASN A 350 -6.87 -35.28 9.94
CA ASN A 350 -7.88 -36.15 9.32
C ASN A 350 -9.20 -35.44 9.01
N SER A 351 -9.36 -34.18 9.44
CA SER A 351 -10.61 -33.45 9.26
C SER A 351 -11.06 -33.43 7.80
N PRO A 352 -12.36 -33.60 7.53
CA PRO A 352 -12.92 -33.22 6.23
C PRO A 352 -12.76 -31.71 6.05
N LEU A 353 -12.34 -31.27 4.85
CA LEU A 353 -12.03 -29.86 4.58
C LEU A 353 -13.09 -29.14 3.71
N ASN A 354 -14.03 -29.90 3.14
CA ASN A 354 -15.02 -29.42 2.17
C ASN A 354 -16.27 -28.82 2.82
#